data_AF-A0A9D4E8Z4-F1
#
_entry.id   AF-A0A9D4E8Z4-F1
#
_cell.length_a   1.000
_cell.length_b   1.000
_cell.length_c   1.000
_cell.angle_alpha   90.00
_cell.angle_beta   90.00
_cell.angle_gamma   90.00
#
_symmetry.space_group_name_H-M   'P 1'
#
loop_
_entity.id
_entity.type
_entity.pdbx_description
1 polymer ?
#
loop_
_entity_poly.entity_id
_entity_poly.type
_entity_poly.pdbx_seq_one_letter_code
_entity_poly.pdbx_strand_id
1 'polypeptide(L)'
;MREQILQTSTQLAEIKDIICGLKNQHTLCYSDMKNKFKDVTSNSESVKTQMCNLNEGHLKRWQSFAESIKNQMSKILTQQTKTEKSLNKFMETPTRSYEEISITGLPETHSTQKKYQSSNAENINDSSSVVSEIHKTPSKDQRSNQTVTKQTLIIGDFILKGVNKSGLKTDVDVLTCPGKILREIQSTLSSEIASKYKNITVYAGGNDAASGSARSTIYNDIKSLILDIRRNSESCAVYLCTVCPRIETDVLPLNELLKRTKEDMQVRIIDCLQAFVFGNGNTARHYYHQDGIHLNAKGTSALVTVINRQLPITRHGSGNGSVNEHPQIGSFTKRSRWQQGKTCTVCGQRNHSAEDCYRNRWGDGGYSYYHGRYRKYRGQRRVMAPTMFPK
;
A
#
# COMPACT_ATOMS: atom_id res chain seq x y z
N MET A 1 24.84 29.68 1.62
CA MET A 1 25.62 29.12 2.75
C MET A 1 24.77 28.90 4.00
N ARG A 2 24.03 29.90 4.53
CA ARG A 2 23.08 29.70 5.65
C ARG A 2 22.05 28.60 5.40
N GLU A 3 21.49 28.53 4.19
CA GLU A 3 20.55 27.45 3.80
C GLU A 3 21.20 26.05 3.80
N GLN A 4 22.47 25.93 3.39
CA GLN A 4 23.19 24.64 3.43
C GLN A 4 23.47 24.19 4.87
N ILE A 5 23.78 25.13 5.77
CA ILE A 5 23.93 24.84 7.20
C ILE A 5 22.61 24.36 7.79
N LEU A 6 21.50 25.04 7.45
CA LEU A 6 20.16 24.66 7.91
C LEU A 6 19.79 23.26 7.40
N GLN A 7 20.00 22.99 6.10
CA GLN A 7 19.73 21.69 5.50
C GLN A 7 20.54 20.56 6.15
N THR A 8 21.83 20.81 6.44
CA THR A 8 22.69 19.80 7.09
C THR A 8 22.27 19.56 8.54
N SER A 9 21.84 20.60 9.25
CA SER A 9 21.30 20.48 10.62
C SER A 9 20.02 19.64 10.65
N THR A 10 19.10 19.86 9.71
CA THR A 10 17.88 19.06 9.57
C THR A 10 18.19 17.59 9.29
N GLN A 11 19.10 17.29 8.35
CA GLN A 11 19.52 15.91 8.07
C GLN A 11 20.13 15.23 9.29
N LEU A 12 20.90 15.96 10.11
CA LEU A 12 21.50 15.42 11.32
C LEU A 12 20.45 15.10 12.40
N ALA A 13 19.39 15.91 12.50
CA ALA A 13 18.26 15.64 13.38
C ALA A 13 17.50 14.37 12.94
N GLU A 14 17.18 14.23 11.65
CA GLU A 14 16.53 13.04 11.10
C GLU A 14 17.33 11.75 11.36
N ILE A 15 18.66 11.81 11.18
CA ILE A 15 19.53 10.66 11.47
C ILE A 15 19.51 10.30 12.96
N LYS A 16 19.49 11.28 13.87
CA LYS A 16 19.39 11.03 15.32
C LYS A 16 18.08 10.34 15.67
N ASP A 17 16.98 10.76 15.07
CA ASP A 17 15.67 10.14 15.29
C ASP A 17 15.62 8.71 14.77
N ILE A 18 16.20 8.45 13.59
CA ILE A 18 16.33 7.09 13.04
C ILE A 18 17.15 6.20 13.98
N ILE A 19 18.29 6.70 14.50
CA ILE A 19 19.13 5.96 15.45
C ILE A 19 18.35 5.65 16.74
N CYS A 20 17.58 6.61 17.24
CA CYS A 20 16.74 6.43 18.42
C CYS A 20 15.69 5.33 18.20
N GLY A 21 14.99 5.36 17.07
CA GLY A 21 14.03 4.33 16.67
C GLY A 21 14.66 2.93 16.56
N LEU A 22 15.85 2.84 15.97
CA LEU A 22 16.59 1.57 15.86
C LEU A 22 17.02 1.03 17.23
N LYS A 23 17.46 1.88 18.17
CA LYS A 23 17.79 1.47 19.54
C LYS A 23 16.58 0.90 20.28
N ASN A 24 15.41 1.52 20.10
CA ASN A 24 14.17 1.04 20.69
C ASN A 24 13.76 -0.31 20.11
N GLN A 25 13.80 -0.46 18.78
CA GLN A 25 13.53 -1.74 18.12
C GLN A 25 14.50 -2.84 18.55
N HIS A 26 15.79 -2.54 18.65
CA HIS A 26 16.78 -3.49 19.14
C HIS A 26 16.49 -3.94 20.58
N THR A 27 16.12 -3.00 21.45
CA THR A 27 15.77 -3.29 22.85
C THR A 27 14.54 -4.20 22.94
N LEU A 28 13.51 -3.95 22.12
CA LEU A 28 12.31 -4.78 22.04
C LEU A 28 12.59 -6.18 21.48
N CYS A 29 13.38 -6.29 20.40
CA CYS A 29 13.80 -7.59 19.86
C CYS A 29 14.63 -8.36 20.88
N TYR A 30 15.54 -7.69 21.59
CA TYR A 30 16.37 -8.32 22.61
C TYR A 30 15.56 -8.82 23.80
N SER A 31 14.57 -8.04 24.27
CA SER A 31 13.70 -8.48 25.37
C SER A 31 12.80 -9.65 24.97
N ASP A 32 12.21 -9.63 23.77
CA ASP A 32 11.42 -10.75 23.24
C ASP A 32 12.27 -12.02 23.09
N MET A 33 13.48 -11.91 22.54
CA MET A 33 14.42 -13.04 22.45
C MET A 33 14.81 -13.57 23.83
N LYS A 34 15.10 -12.69 24.80
CA LYS A 34 15.43 -13.08 26.18
C LYS A 34 14.28 -13.80 26.88
N ASN A 35 13.04 -13.40 26.62
CA ASN A 35 11.85 -14.07 27.16
C ASN A 35 11.66 -15.45 26.52
N LYS A 36 11.74 -15.55 25.19
CA LYS A 36 11.71 -16.84 24.48
C LYS A 36 12.82 -17.78 24.94
N PHE A 37 13.99 -17.25 25.30
CA PHE A 37 15.10 -18.05 25.82
C PHE A 37 14.78 -18.68 27.18
N LYS A 38 14.08 -17.96 28.08
CA LYS A 38 13.64 -18.51 29.38
C LYS A 38 12.71 -19.72 29.19
N ASP A 39 11.85 -19.68 28.18
CA ASP A 39 10.89 -20.74 27.91
C ASP A 39 11.57 -21.99 27.30
N VAL A 40 12.53 -21.79 26.41
CA VAL A 40 13.21 -22.88 25.66
C VAL A 40 14.29 -23.59 26.48
N THR A 41 14.88 -22.96 27.50
CA THR A 41 15.90 -23.61 28.37
C THR A 41 15.42 -24.84 29.13
N SER A 42 14.12 -25.17 29.06
CA SER A 42 13.52 -26.34 29.67
C SER A 42 13.62 -27.64 28.84
N ASN A 43 13.97 -27.63 27.54
CA ASN A 43 14.03 -28.86 26.73
C ASN A 43 14.99 -28.77 25.52
N SER A 44 15.97 -29.69 25.46
CA SER A 44 16.86 -30.04 24.30
C SER A 44 18.13 -29.20 24.03
N GLU A 45 19.30 -29.86 24.05
CA GLU A 45 20.63 -29.32 23.65
C GLU A 45 20.74 -29.01 22.15
N SER A 46 20.03 -29.75 21.29
CA SER A 46 20.06 -29.52 19.84
C SER A 46 19.48 -28.16 19.45
N VAL A 47 18.48 -27.68 20.20
CA VAL A 47 17.85 -26.37 19.99
C VAL A 47 18.81 -25.25 20.42
N LYS A 48 19.60 -25.47 21.48
CA LYS A 48 20.60 -24.50 21.96
C LYS A 48 21.64 -24.19 20.87
N THR A 49 22.18 -25.20 20.20
CA THR A 49 23.22 -25.02 19.17
C THR A 49 22.70 -24.31 17.91
N GLN A 50 21.52 -24.69 17.40
CA GLN A 50 20.92 -23.99 16.25
C GLN A 50 20.58 -22.52 16.57
N MET A 51 20.13 -22.24 17.80
CA MET A 51 19.84 -20.86 18.22
C MET A 51 21.10 -20.03 18.46
N CYS A 52 22.20 -20.60 18.97
CA CYS A 52 23.48 -19.90 19.07
C CYS A 52 24.00 -19.45 17.69
N ASN A 53 23.90 -20.31 16.68
CA ASN A 53 24.33 -19.99 15.32
C ASN A 53 23.46 -18.90 14.67
N LEU A 54 22.14 -18.93 14.90
CA LEU A 54 21.24 -17.87 14.46
C LEU A 54 21.59 -16.53 15.14
N ASN A 55 21.84 -16.54 16.45
CA ASN A 55 22.20 -15.34 17.20
C ASN A 55 23.51 -14.72 16.70
N GLU A 56 24.52 -15.53 16.38
CA GLU A 56 25.79 -15.03 15.84
C GLU A 56 25.60 -14.37 14.46
N GLY A 57 24.77 -14.96 13.59
CA GLY A 57 24.46 -14.38 12.28
C GLY A 57 23.64 -13.08 12.37
N HIS A 58 22.72 -12.98 13.32
CA HIS A 58 21.99 -11.74 13.59
C HIS A 58 22.89 -10.65 14.18
N LEU A 59 23.78 -11.01 15.12
CA LEU A 59 24.74 -10.07 15.72
C LEU A 59 25.70 -9.51 14.68
N LYS A 60 26.27 -10.36 13.81
CA LYS A 60 27.16 -9.92 12.71
C LYS A 60 26.47 -8.96 11.74
N ARG A 61 25.20 -9.22 11.39
CA ARG A 61 24.40 -8.31 10.53
C ARG A 61 24.16 -6.96 11.20
N TRP A 62 23.85 -6.96 12.49
CA TRP A 62 23.69 -5.72 13.26
C TRP A 62 24.99 -4.93 13.40
N GLN A 63 26.12 -5.60 13.66
CA GLN A 63 27.44 -4.96 13.72
C GLN A 63 27.81 -4.33 12.37
N SER A 64 27.60 -5.04 11.26
CA SER A 64 27.84 -4.51 9.92
C SER A 64 26.98 -3.28 9.62
N PHE A 65 25.70 -3.31 10.01
CA PHE A 65 24.80 -2.17 9.85
C PHE A 65 25.21 -0.97 10.72
N ALA A 66 25.59 -1.20 11.97
CA ALA A 66 26.09 -0.17 12.88
C ALA A 66 27.35 0.51 12.35
N GLU A 67 28.30 -0.26 11.79
CA GLU A 67 29.51 0.30 11.18
C GLU A 67 29.17 1.10 9.91
N SER A 68 28.17 0.68 9.14
CA SER A 68 27.67 1.44 7.98
C SER A 68 27.10 2.81 8.38
N ILE A 69 26.29 2.86 9.45
CA ILE A 69 25.77 4.12 10.01
C ILE A 69 26.92 5.01 10.48
N LYS A 70 27.88 4.45 11.24
CA LYS A 70 29.04 5.19 11.75
C LYS A 70 29.87 5.80 10.61
N ASN A 71 30.06 5.06 9.52
CA ASN A 71 30.73 5.54 8.31
C ASN A 71 29.96 6.69 7.63
N GLN A 72 28.62 6.62 7.57
CA GLN A 72 27.80 7.73 7.06
C GLN A 72 27.89 8.98 7.94
N MET A 73 27.82 8.83 9.26
CA MET A 73 27.95 9.96 10.19
C MET A 73 29.32 10.64 10.08
N SER A 74 30.39 9.85 9.93
CA SER A 74 31.76 10.38 9.72
C SER A 74 31.86 11.23 8.43
N LYS A 75 31.21 10.80 7.34
CA LYS A 75 31.16 11.58 6.09
C LYS A 75 30.44 12.91 6.28
N ILE A 76 29.31 12.92 6.99
CA ILE A 76 28.53 14.13 7.27
C ILE A 76 29.33 15.11 8.13
N LEU A 77 29.98 14.63 9.20
CA LEU A 77 30.84 15.48 10.04
C LEU A 77 31.99 16.08 9.21
N THR A 78 32.64 15.28 8.37
CA THR A 78 33.74 15.77 7.51
C THR A 78 33.27 16.86 6.56
N GLN A 79 32.04 16.74 6.04
CA GLN A 79 31.44 17.76 5.18
C GLN A 79 31.12 19.04 5.96
N GLN A 80 30.56 18.93 7.17
CA GLN A 80 30.32 20.08 8.05
C GLN A 80 31.61 20.84 8.35
N THR A 81 32.68 20.16 8.76
CA THR A 81 33.96 20.80 9.05
C THR A 81 34.55 21.50 7.82
N LYS A 82 34.38 20.94 6.62
CA LYS A 82 34.80 21.61 5.37
C LYS A 82 34.01 22.90 5.13
N THR A 83 32.69 22.86 5.29
CA THR A 83 31.82 24.03 5.13
C THR A 83 32.15 25.13 6.14
N GLU A 84 32.39 24.77 7.41
CA GLU A 84 32.80 25.71 8.46
C GLU A 84 34.15 26.37 8.16
N LYS A 85 35.15 25.60 7.70
CA LYS A 85 36.44 26.17 7.27
C LYS A 85 36.29 27.14 6.11
N SER A 86 35.45 26.82 5.13
CA SER A 86 35.15 27.74 4.02
C SER A 86 34.44 29.01 4.47
N LEU A 87 33.53 28.91 5.44
CA LEU A 87 32.85 30.07 6.03
C LEU A 87 33.84 30.96 6.80
N ASN A 88 34.69 30.38 7.65
CA ASN A 88 35.68 31.15 8.41
C ASN A 88 36.67 31.87 7.48
N LYS A 89 37.15 31.19 6.44
CA LYS A 89 38.00 31.80 5.41
C LYS A 89 37.31 32.97 4.70
N PHE A 90 36.01 32.86 4.44
CA PHE A 90 35.22 33.95 3.85
C PHE A 90 35.10 35.14 4.82
N MET A 91 34.87 34.90 6.12
CA MET A 91 34.75 35.94 7.14
C MET A 91 36.09 36.63 7.47
N GLU A 92 37.22 35.93 7.32
CA GLU A 92 38.57 36.45 7.51
C GLU A 92 39.08 37.30 6.33
N THR A 93 38.35 37.32 5.21
CA THR A 93 38.74 38.15 4.07
C THR A 93 38.49 39.61 4.47
N PRO A 94 39.52 40.46 4.63
CA PRO A 94 39.33 41.82 5.10
C PRO A 94 38.31 42.51 4.20
N THR A 95 37.30 43.13 4.81
CA THR A 95 36.41 44.04 4.11
C THR A 95 37.30 45.11 3.51
N ARG A 96 37.64 44.94 2.22
CA ARG A 96 38.45 45.88 1.47
C ARG A 96 37.72 47.20 1.64
N SER A 97 38.34 48.14 2.34
CA SER A 97 37.79 49.47 2.56
C SER A 97 37.32 49.96 1.21
N TYR A 98 36.01 50.16 1.10
CA TYR A 98 35.44 50.87 -0.03
C TYR A 98 36.07 52.25 0.03
N GLU A 99 37.15 52.46 -0.73
CA GLU A 99 37.56 53.80 -1.10
C GLU A 99 36.31 54.44 -1.74
N GLU A 100 35.87 55.55 -1.16
CA GLU A 100 34.85 56.41 -1.72
C GLU A 100 35.25 56.76 -3.15
N ILE A 101 34.71 56.04 -4.12
CA ILE A 101 34.70 56.48 -5.51
C ILE A 101 33.69 57.62 -5.54
N SER A 102 34.20 58.84 -5.40
CA SER A 102 33.48 60.07 -5.74
C SER A 102 33.10 60.01 -7.22
N ILE A 103 31.86 59.58 -7.50
CA ILE A 103 31.28 59.63 -8.85
C ILE A 103 30.80 61.06 -9.09
N THR A 104 31.72 61.94 -9.50
CA THR A 104 31.38 63.18 -10.20
C THR A 104 31.34 62.90 -11.70
N GLY A 105 30.15 62.91 -12.29
CA GLY A 105 29.99 62.82 -13.74
C GLY A 105 28.72 62.08 -14.16
N LEU A 106 27.60 62.79 -14.12
CA LEU A 106 26.46 62.47 -14.99
C LEU A 106 26.88 62.72 -16.45
N PRO A 107 26.59 61.78 -17.35
CA PRO A 107 26.09 62.14 -18.67
C PRO A 107 24.60 61.80 -18.77
N GLU A 108 23.84 62.80 -19.18
CA GLU A 108 22.46 62.70 -19.61
C GLU A 108 22.31 61.79 -20.84
N THR A 109 21.05 61.39 -21.10
CA THR A 109 20.52 60.81 -22.36
C THR A 109 20.77 59.31 -22.57
N HIS A 110 19.87 58.44 -23.02
CA HIS A 110 18.57 58.55 -23.68
C HIS A 110 17.62 57.44 -23.20
N SER A 111 16.36 57.78 -22.90
CA SER A 111 15.29 56.81 -22.68
C SER A 111 14.92 56.10 -23.99
N THR A 112 15.17 54.81 -24.10
CA THR A 112 14.60 53.98 -25.16
C THR A 112 13.38 53.23 -24.60
N GLN A 113 12.20 53.86 -24.69
CA GLN A 113 10.92 53.18 -24.47
C GLN A 113 10.69 52.16 -25.58
N LYS A 114 10.90 50.86 -25.31
CA LYS A 114 10.37 49.79 -26.16
C LYS A 114 8.89 49.59 -25.84
N LYS A 115 8.08 50.26 -26.65
CA LYS A 115 6.66 50.05 -26.88
C LYS A 115 6.46 48.65 -27.48
N TYR A 116 5.90 47.71 -26.71
CA TYR A 116 5.35 46.46 -27.27
C TYR A 116 3.83 46.65 -27.39
N GLN A 117 3.39 46.98 -28.59
CA GLN A 117 1.99 46.91 -29.01
C GLN A 117 1.82 45.73 -29.96
N SER A 118 0.87 44.86 -29.59
CA SER A 118 -0.21 44.31 -30.43
C SER A 118 0.09 43.78 -31.82
N SER A 119 -0.19 42.49 -32.03
CA SER A 119 -1.00 42.02 -33.16
C SER A 119 -1.29 40.52 -33.00
N ASN A 120 -2.57 40.16 -32.85
CA ASN A 120 -3.26 39.30 -33.82
C ASN A 120 -4.70 39.08 -33.35
N ALA A 121 -5.59 39.79 -34.04
CA ALA A 121 -7.00 39.47 -34.15
C ALA A 121 -7.26 38.94 -35.58
N GLU A 122 -8.39 38.26 -35.72
CA GLU A 122 -9.15 37.94 -36.95
C GLU A 122 -8.94 36.57 -37.62
N ASN A 123 -9.92 35.70 -37.36
CA ASN A 123 -10.87 35.17 -38.35
C ASN A 123 -12.01 34.50 -37.55
N ILE A 124 -13.21 35.09 -37.42
CA ILE A 124 -14.31 35.14 -38.39
C ILE A 124 -14.55 33.78 -39.08
N ASN A 125 -15.53 33.04 -38.57
CA ASN A 125 -16.60 32.59 -39.46
C ASN A 125 -17.92 32.41 -38.70
N ASP A 126 -18.84 33.24 -39.13
CA ASP A 126 -20.25 33.34 -38.80
C ASP A 126 -21.02 32.44 -39.78
N SER A 127 -21.98 31.67 -39.29
CA SER A 127 -23.02 31.01 -40.10
C SER A 127 -24.19 30.58 -39.22
N SER A 128 -25.11 31.53 -39.06
CA SER A 128 -26.52 31.42 -39.46
C SER A 128 -27.30 30.14 -39.11
N SER A 129 -28.24 30.34 -38.20
CA SER A 129 -29.67 29.98 -38.23
C SER A 129 -30.12 28.72 -39.00
N VAL A 130 -30.66 27.76 -38.24
CA VAL A 130 -31.90 27.07 -38.62
C VAL A 130 -32.79 27.02 -37.38
N VAL A 131 -33.85 27.83 -37.46
CA VAL A 131 -35.04 27.75 -36.61
C VAL A 131 -35.81 26.50 -37.01
N SER A 132 -36.03 25.58 -36.06
CA SER A 132 -37.09 24.59 -36.17
C SER A 132 -37.85 24.55 -34.85
N GLU A 133 -39.01 25.20 -34.86
CA GLU A 133 -40.12 24.97 -33.93
C GLU A 133 -40.46 23.48 -33.93
N ILE A 134 -40.33 22.83 -32.78
CA ILE A 134 -40.91 21.51 -32.54
C ILE A 134 -41.71 21.57 -31.24
N HIS A 135 -42.96 21.16 -31.38
CA HIS A 135 -44.05 21.17 -30.43
C HIS A 135 -43.70 20.81 -28.98
N LYS A 136 -44.12 21.68 -28.05
CA LYS A 136 -44.25 21.38 -26.62
C LYS A 136 -45.43 20.43 -26.40
N THR A 137 -45.15 19.13 -26.25
CA THR A 137 -46.04 18.20 -25.54
C THR A 137 -45.64 18.17 -24.06
N PRO A 138 -46.56 18.39 -23.10
CA PRO A 138 -46.24 18.36 -21.67
C PRO A 138 -46.03 16.92 -21.23
N SER A 139 -44.77 16.45 -21.22
CA SER A 139 -44.42 15.15 -20.64
C SER A 139 -44.49 15.24 -19.12
N LYS A 140 -45.59 14.73 -18.58
CA LYS A 140 -45.74 14.35 -17.18
C LYS A 140 -44.79 13.18 -16.90
N ASP A 141 -43.58 13.46 -16.44
CA ASP A 141 -42.72 12.54 -15.68
C ASP A 141 -41.47 13.28 -15.17
N GLN A 142 -41.67 14.40 -14.47
CA GLN A 142 -40.64 14.94 -13.58
C GLN A 142 -40.60 14.10 -12.29
N ARG A 143 -40.12 12.85 -12.40
CA ARG A 143 -39.53 12.18 -11.25
C ARG A 143 -38.31 13.00 -10.87
N SER A 144 -38.41 13.73 -9.77
CA SER A 144 -37.28 14.42 -9.16
C SER A 144 -36.13 13.42 -9.07
N ASN A 145 -35.08 13.66 -9.85
CA ASN A 145 -33.83 12.92 -9.79
C ASN A 145 -33.19 13.27 -8.44
N GLN A 146 -33.68 12.65 -7.35
CA GLN A 146 -32.95 12.60 -6.10
C GLN A 146 -31.61 11.95 -6.43
N THR A 147 -30.58 12.78 -6.47
CA THR A 147 -29.20 12.35 -6.62
C THR A 147 -28.89 11.46 -5.44
N VAL A 148 -28.93 10.15 -5.67
CA VAL A 148 -28.56 9.15 -4.66
C VAL A 148 -27.14 9.49 -4.23
N THR A 149 -26.98 9.94 -2.99
CA THR A 149 -25.68 10.25 -2.43
C THR A 149 -24.88 8.97 -2.36
N LYS A 150 -23.86 8.85 -3.23
CA LYS A 150 -22.98 7.68 -3.25
C LYS A 150 -22.17 7.66 -1.96
N GLN A 151 -22.08 6.50 -1.32
CA GLN A 151 -21.44 6.40 -0.01
C GLN A 151 -19.96 6.08 -0.13
N THR A 152 -19.56 5.30 -1.14
CA THR A 152 -18.20 4.76 -1.23
C THR A 152 -17.65 4.77 -2.66
N LEU A 153 -16.42 5.20 -2.82
CA LEU A 153 -15.61 5.00 -4.01
C LEU A 153 -14.44 4.07 -3.68
N ILE A 154 -14.22 3.05 -4.50
CA ILE A 154 -12.99 2.25 -4.52
C ILE A 154 -12.22 2.63 -5.78
N ILE A 155 -11.05 3.24 -5.62
CA ILE A 155 -10.20 3.68 -6.72
C ILE A 155 -8.85 3.00 -6.65
N GLY A 156 -8.29 2.62 -7.79
CA GLY A 156 -6.99 1.96 -7.80
C GLY A 156 -6.53 1.50 -9.17
N ASP A 157 -5.43 0.76 -9.19
CA ASP A 157 -4.83 0.24 -10.42
C ASP A 157 -5.61 -0.95 -11.04
N PHE A 158 -4.99 -1.64 -11.99
CA PHE A 158 -5.59 -2.76 -12.73
C PHE A 158 -5.99 -3.96 -11.84
N ILE A 159 -5.47 -4.07 -10.62
CA ILE A 159 -5.87 -5.13 -9.67
C ILE A 159 -7.38 -5.10 -9.40
N LEU A 160 -8.01 -3.92 -9.48
CA LEU A 160 -9.44 -3.75 -9.29
C LEU A 160 -10.29 -4.15 -10.50
N LYS A 161 -9.70 -4.44 -11.68
CA LYS A 161 -10.45 -4.74 -12.91
C LYS A 161 -11.40 -5.94 -12.76
N GLY A 162 -11.03 -6.92 -11.93
CA GLY A 162 -11.84 -8.12 -11.70
C GLY A 162 -13.02 -7.93 -10.74
N VAL A 163 -13.18 -6.75 -10.12
CA VAL A 163 -14.22 -6.53 -9.11
C VAL A 163 -15.59 -6.48 -9.78
N ASN A 164 -16.44 -7.45 -9.48
CA ASN A 164 -17.78 -7.53 -10.03
C ASN A 164 -18.72 -6.47 -9.42
N LYS A 165 -18.98 -5.41 -10.17
CA LYS A 165 -19.89 -4.31 -9.78
C LYS A 165 -21.31 -4.78 -9.45
N SER A 166 -21.80 -5.86 -10.06
CA SER A 166 -23.16 -6.37 -9.78
C SER A 166 -23.31 -6.96 -8.38
N GLY A 167 -22.19 -7.40 -7.76
CA GLY A 167 -22.15 -7.92 -6.39
C GLY A 167 -22.02 -6.83 -5.31
N LEU A 168 -21.77 -5.58 -5.71
CA LEU A 168 -21.60 -4.45 -4.80
C LEU A 168 -22.94 -3.77 -4.53
N LYS A 169 -23.03 -3.06 -3.41
CA LYS A 169 -24.17 -2.19 -3.12
C LYS A 169 -24.28 -1.08 -4.18
N THR A 170 -25.48 -0.57 -4.38
CA THR A 170 -25.78 0.44 -5.42
C THR A 170 -25.12 1.80 -5.17
N ASP A 171 -24.65 2.03 -3.96
CA ASP A 171 -23.97 3.25 -3.49
C ASP A 171 -22.43 3.10 -3.45
N VAL A 172 -21.90 2.02 -4.01
CA VAL A 172 -20.46 1.75 -4.12
C VAL A 172 -20.04 1.81 -5.58
N ASP A 173 -19.12 2.72 -5.88
CA ASP A 173 -18.47 2.81 -7.18
C ASP A 173 -17.07 2.18 -7.15
N VAL A 174 -16.67 1.63 -8.29
CA VAL A 174 -15.30 1.14 -8.52
C VAL A 174 -14.73 1.80 -9.76
N LEU A 175 -13.62 2.51 -9.57
CA LEU A 175 -12.85 3.18 -10.61
C LEU A 175 -11.47 2.53 -10.76
N THR A 176 -11.23 1.94 -11.92
CA THR A 176 -9.97 1.28 -12.25
C THR A 176 -9.13 2.19 -13.13
N CYS A 177 -7.86 2.36 -12.76
CA CYS A 177 -6.87 3.21 -13.41
C CYS A 177 -5.67 2.35 -13.84
N PRO A 178 -5.77 1.60 -14.96
CA PRO A 178 -4.71 0.69 -15.40
C PRO A 178 -3.34 1.36 -15.54
N GLY A 179 -2.30 0.72 -15.00
CA GLY A 179 -0.92 1.18 -15.11
C GLY A 179 -0.58 2.47 -14.34
N LYS A 180 -1.57 3.12 -13.72
CA LYS A 180 -1.35 4.41 -13.07
C LYS A 180 -0.55 4.27 -11.77
N ILE A 181 0.29 5.27 -11.53
CA ILE A 181 0.95 5.51 -10.24
C ILE A 181 0.10 6.41 -9.33
N LEU A 182 0.47 6.58 -8.06
CA LEU A 182 -0.29 7.37 -7.08
C LEU A 182 -0.60 8.79 -7.56
N ARG A 183 0.39 9.48 -8.12
CA ARG A 183 0.24 10.86 -8.63
C ARG A 183 -0.82 10.97 -9.73
N GLU A 184 -0.91 9.99 -10.61
CA GLU A 184 -1.87 10.01 -11.71
C GLU A 184 -3.28 9.58 -11.25
N ILE A 185 -3.35 8.74 -10.21
CA ILE A 185 -4.61 8.43 -9.52
C ILE A 185 -5.15 9.69 -8.84
N GLN A 186 -4.28 10.48 -8.19
CA GLN A 186 -4.64 11.79 -7.64
C GLN A 186 -5.21 12.72 -8.70
N SER A 187 -4.56 12.86 -9.86
CA SER A 187 -5.09 13.67 -10.97
C SER A 187 -6.43 13.16 -11.52
N THR A 188 -6.72 11.86 -11.37
CA THR A 188 -8.01 11.28 -11.75
C THR A 188 -9.10 11.62 -10.73
N LEU A 189 -8.73 11.80 -9.47
CA LEU A 189 -9.63 12.11 -8.37
C LEU A 189 -9.86 13.63 -8.28
N SER A 190 -10.59 14.19 -9.24
CA SER A 190 -10.93 15.62 -9.23
C SER A 190 -11.70 16.03 -7.96
N SER A 191 -11.66 17.32 -7.62
CA SER A 191 -12.44 17.89 -6.52
C SER A 191 -13.93 17.56 -6.60
N GLU A 192 -14.47 17.57 -7.82
CA GLU A 192 -15.86 17.21 -8.11
C GLU A 192 -16.15 15.72 -7.85
N ILE A 193 -15.18 14.82 -8.09
CA ILE A 193 -15.36 13.40 -7.80
C ILE A 193 -15.23 13.16 -6.29
N ALA A 194 -14.20 13.70 -5.66
CA ALA A 194 -13.92 13.49 -4.24
C ALA A 194 -15.08 13.97 -3.34
N SER A 195 -15.68 15.12 -3.65
CA SER A 195 -16.79 15.70 -2.89
C SER A 195 -18.09 14.86 -2.91
N LYS A 196 -18.23 13.92 -3.84
CA LYS A 196 -19.45 13.10 -4.00
C LYS A 196 -19.51 11.89 -3.06
N TYR A 197 -18.42 11.52 -2.39
CA TYR A 197 -18.35 10.29 -1.60
C TYR A 197 -18.03 10.57 -0.13
N LYS A 198 -18.64 9.77 0.76
CA LYS A 198 -18.31 9.79 2.20
C LYS A 198 -17.08 8.95 2.54
N ASN A 199 -16.80 7.93 1.73
CA ASN A 199 -15.67 7.03 1.89
C ASN A 199 -14.92 6.89 0.58
N ILE A 200 -13.60 7.04 0.62
CA ILE A 200 -12.73 6.76 -0.53
C ILE A 200 -11.71 5.71 -0.10
N THR A 201 -11.73 4.56 -0.77
CA THR A 201 -10.76 3.49 -0.60
C THR A 201 -9.78 3.52 -1.76
N VAL A 202 -8.49 3.70 -1.47
CA VAL A 202 -7.42 3.79 -2.45
C VAL A 202 -6.59 2.50 -2.43
N TYR A 203 -6.55 1.81 -3.56
CA TYR A 203 -5.66 0.68 -3.82
C TYR A 203 -4.62 1.11 -4.88
N ALA A 204 -3.45 1.58 -4.44
CA ALA A 204 -2.43 2.16 -5.31
C ALA A 204 -1.03 2.00 -4.72
N GLY A 205 0.00 2.38 -5.47
CA GLY A 205 1.40 2.33 -5.04
C GLY A 205 2.17 1.11 -5.57
N GLY A 206 1.46 0.06 -5.98
CA GLY A 206 2.10 -1.14 -6.51
C GLY A 206 2.96 -0.83 -7.74
N ASN A 207 2.46 0.01 -8.65
CA ASN A 207 3.19 0.43 -9.85
C ASN A 207 4.34 1.38 -9.52
N ASP A 208 4.17 2.27 -8.53
CA ASP A 208 5.24 3.14 -8.04
C ASP A 208 6.43 2.33 -7.52
N ALA A 209 6.16 1.27 -6.74
CA ALA A 209 7.21 0.37 -6.28
C ALA A 209 7.87 -0.37 -7.45
N ALA A 210 7.07 -0.87 -8.42
CA ALA A 210 7.58 -1.59 -9.58
C ALA A 210 8.41 -0.70 -10.53
N SER A 211 8.12 0.59 -10.62
CA SER A 211 8.92 1.56 -11.37
C SER A 211 10.18 2.02 -10.62
N GLY A 212 10.42 1.54 -9.40
CA GLY A 212 11.57 1.92 -8.59
C GLY A 212 11.47 3.33 -8.01
N SER A 213 10.26 3.88 -7.86
CA SER A 213 10.06 5.20 -7.25
C SER A 213 10.63 5.24 -5.83
N ALA A 214 11.33 6.32 -5.50
CA ALA A 214 11.87 6.50 -4.16
C ALA A 214 10.74 6.53 -3.11
N ARG A 215 10.98 5.89 -1.96
CA ARG A 215 9.98 5.83 -0.87
C ARG A 215 9.52 7.22 -0.39
N SER A 216 10.41 8.21 -0.40
CA SER A 216 10.08 9.60 -0.06
C SER A 216 9.11 10.21 -1.07
N THR A 217 9.28 9.94 -2.37
CA THR A 217 8.36 10.35 -3.43
C THR A 217 7.00 9.72 -3.23
N ILE A 218 6.95 8.40 -3.05
CA ILE A 218 5.70 7.66 -2.80
C ILE A 218 4.97 8.22 -1.56
N TYR A 219 5.70 8.47 -0.47
CA TYR A 219 5.14 9.05 0.74
C TYR A 219 4.53 10.43 0.50
N ASN A 220 5.26 11.30 -0.21
CA ASN A 220 4.78 12.63 -0.54
C ASN A 220 3.54 12.59 -1.45
N ASP A 221 3.49 11.66 -2.40
CA ASP A 221 2.32 11.47 -3.27
C ASP A 221 1.11 10.95 -2.49
N ILE A 222 1.27 9.99 -1.57
CA ILE A 222 0.20 9.53 -0.67
C ILE A 222 -0.28 10.71 0.19
N LYS A 223 0.63 11.46 0.79
CA LYS A 223 0.31 12.62 1.63
C LYS A 223 -0.47 13.68 0.84
N SER A 224 -0.02 14.00 -0.37
CA SER A 224 -0.65 14.94 -1.28
C SER A 224 -2.07 14.50 -1.64
N LEU A 225 -2.24 13.23 -2.03
CA LEU A 225 -3.54 12.63 -2.33
C LEU A 225 -4.52 12.74 -1.15
N ILE A 226 -4.10 12.40 0.07
CA ILE A 226 -4.95 12.46 1.27
C ILE A 226 -5.37 13.90 1.56
N LEU A 227 -4.43 14.84 1.50
CA LEU A 227 -4.71 16.26 1.74
C LEU A 227 -5.70 16.81 0.72
N ASP A 228 -5.57 16.44 -0.56
CA ASP A 228 -6.50 16.86 -1.59
C ASP A 228 -7.90 16.30 -1.39
N ILE A 229 -8.04 15.03 -0.99
CA ILE A 229 -9.35 14.46 -0.66
C ILE A 229 -10.00 15.26 0.47
N ARG A 230 -9.26 15.54 1.54
CA ARG A 230 -9.78 16.26 2.72
C ARG A 230 -10.14 17.72 2.44
N ARG A 231 -9.34 18.42 1.62
CA ARG A 231 -9.65 19.79 1.18
C ARG A 231 -10.98 19.86 0.42
N ASN A 232 -11.29 18.82 -0.35
CA ASN A 232 -12.49 18.77 -1.17
C ASN A 232 -13.70 18.17 -0.43
N SER A 233 -13.48 17.45 0.66
CA SER A 233 -14.54 16.90 1.52
C SER A 233 -14.01 16.66 2.93
N GLU A 234 -14.31 17.59 3.85
CA GLU A 234 -13.90 17.49 5.25
C GLU A 234 -14.46 16.24 5.95
N SER A 235 -15.62 15.75 5.49
CA SER A 235 -16.28 14.57 6.06
C SER A 235 -15.88 13.25 5.40
N CYS A 236 -15.05 13.27 4.35
CA CYS A 236 -14.66 12.06 3.63
C CYS A 236 -13.64 11.23 4.44
N ALA A 237 -14.03 10.01 4.79
CA ALA A 237 -13.13 9.02 5.36
C ALA A 237 -12.25 8.40 4.27
N VAL A 238 -10.92 8.41 4.49
CA VAL A 238 -9.94 7.82 3.57
C VAL A 238 -9.42 6.49 4.10
N TYR A 239 -9.48 5.47 3.25
CA TYR A 239 -8.94 4.14 3.50
C TYR A 239 -7.82 3.86 2.50
N LEU A 240 -6.64 3.48 2.98
CA LEU A 240 -5.56 2.99 2.12
C LEU A 240 -5.48 1.47 2.23
N CYS A 241 -5.43 0.81 1.08
CA CYS A 241 -5.17 -0.62 1.04
C CYS A 241 -3.66 -0.88 0.99
N THR A 242 -3.17 -1.87 1.75
CA THR A 242 -1.85 -2.45 1.46
C THR A 242 -1.89 -3.15 0.10
N VAL A 243 -0.76 -3.16 -0.59
CA VAL A 243 -0.61 -3.79 -1.92
C VAL A 243 -0.37 -5.28 -1.74
N CYS A 244 -1.08 -6.09 -2.54
CA CYS A 244 -0.86 -7.54 -2.59
C CYS A 244 0.57 -7.85 -3.09
N PRO A 245 1.17 -8.98 -2.70
CA PRO A 245 2.48 -9.40 -3.22
C PRO A 245 2.53 -9.40 -4.76
N ARG A 246 3.68 -9.02 -5.32
CA ARG A 246 4.00 -9.03 -6.76
C ARG A 246 5.28 -9.84 -6.97
N ILE A 247 5.44 -10.49 -8.12
CA ILE A 247 6.59 -11.37 -8.38
C ILE A 247 7.86 -10.58 -8.77
N GLU A 248 7.67 -9.42 -9.39
CA GLU A 248 8.68 -8.55 -9.98
C GLU A 248 9.14 -7.45 -9.03
N THR A 249 8.51 -7.30 -7.86
CA THR A 249 8.84 -6.24 -6.90
C THR A 249 8.46 -6.62 -5.48
N ASP A 250 9.38 -6.35 -4.55
CA ASP A 250 9.11 -6.43 -3.13
C ASP A 250 8.25 -5.24 -2.67
N VAL A 251 6.98 -5.52 -2.34
CA VAL A 251 6.02 -4.53 -1.87
C VAL A 251 6.04 -4.35 -0.35
N LEU A 252 6.83 -5.13 0.41
CA LEU A 252 6.87 -5.02 1.87
C LEU A 252 7.31 -3.62 2.33
N PRO A 253 8.37 -3.00 1.77
CA PRO A 253 8.77 -1.64 2.16
C PRO A 253 7.68 -0.60 1.89
N LEU A 254 6.91 -0.77 0.82
CA LEU A 254 5.76 0.07 0.50
C LEU A 254 4.62 -0.13 1.51
N ASN A 255 4.29 -1.37 1.84
CA ASN A 255 3.22 -1.67 2.79
C ASN A 255 3.53 -1.17 4.19
N GLU A 256 4.79 -1.23 4.62
CA GLU A 256 5.22 -0.62 5.88
C GLU A 256 5.14 0.92 5.82
N LEU A 257 5.43 1.53 4.68
CA LEU A 257 5.24 2.97 4.48
C LEU A 257 3.75 3.35 4.60
N LEU A 258 2.86 2.63 3.92
CA LEU A 258 1.40 2.85 3.99
C LEU A 258 0.88 2.74 5.43
N LYS A 259 1.37 1.76 6.19
CA LYS A 259 1.01 1.59 7.60
C LYS A 259 1.48 2.77 8.46
N ARG A 260 2.68 3.32 8.24
CA ARG A 260 3.16 4.51 8.96
C ARG A 260 2.29 5.73 8.65
N THR A 261 1.86 5.89 7.40
CA THR A 261 0.97 6.99 7.00
C THR A 261 -0.35 6.99 7.78
N LYS A 262 -0.80 5.83 8.30
CA LYS A 262 -1.95 5.75 9.22
C LYS A 262 -1.81 6.70 10.39
N GLU A 263 -0.64 6.71 11.03
CA GLU A 263 -0.35 7.49 12.23
C GLU A 263 -0.15 8.95 11.86
N ASP A 264 0.69 9.22 10.85
CA ASP A 264 1.05 10.57 10.42
C ASP A 264 -0.16 11.37 9.92
N MET A 265 -1.07 10.70 9.21
CA MET A 265 -2.18 11.34 8.51
C MET A 265 -3.55 10.97 9.07
N GLN A 266 -3.65 10.16 10.13
CA GLN A 266 -4.93 9.71 10.70
C GLN A 266 -5.89 9.10 9.67
N VAL A 267 -5.36 8.26 8.77
CA VAL A 267 -6.15 7.51 7.78
C VAL A 267 -6.42 6.09 8.27
N ARG A 268 -7.36 5.38 7.64
CA ARG A 268 -7.61 3.95 7.94
C ARG A 268 -6.80 3.08 7.00
N ILE A 269 -6.29 1.95 7.49
CA ILE A 269 -5.57 0.96 6.69
C ILE A 269 -6.42 -0.30 6.55
N ILE A 270 -6.56 -0.79 5.33
CA ILE A 270 -7.11 -2.09 5.01
C ILE A 270 -5.93 -2.99 4.64
N ASP A 271 -5.57 -3.91 5.54
CA ASP A 271 -4.44 -4.82 5.30
C ASP A 271 -4.83 -5.97 4.37
N CYS A 272 -4.61 -5.77 3.07
CA CYS A 272 -4.84 -6.77 2.04
C CYS A 272 -3.73 -7.83 2.01
N LEU A 273 -2.48 -7.47 2.33
CA LEU A 273 -1.29 -8.33 2.23
C LEU A 273 -1.52 -9.72 2.86
N GLN A 274 -2.09 -9.75 4.07
CA GLN A 274 -2.28 -11.00 4.84
C GLN A 274 -3.21 -12.01 4.16
N ALA A 275 -4.11 -11.57 3.28
CA ALA A 275 -4.97 -12.49 2.53
C ALA A 275 -4.23 -13.22 1.40
N PHE A 276 -3.04 -12.76 1.03
CA PHE A 276 -2.27 -13.26 -0.12
C PHE A 276 -0.93 -13.89 0.26
N VAL A 277 -0.66 -14.05 1.56
CA VAL A 277 0.58 -14.63 2.08
C VAL A 277 0.23 -15.77 3.03
N PHE A 278 0.91 -16.91 2.88
CA PHE A 278 0.78 -18.03 3.82
C PHE A 278 1.55 -17.75 5.11
N GLY A 279 1.27 -18.50 6.18
CA GLY A 279 1.95 -18.32 7.48
C GLY A 279 3.49 -18.48 7.44
N ASN A 280 4.04 -19.06 6.38
CA ASN A 280 5.49 -19.15 6.16
C ASN A 280 6.08 -17.97 5.36
N GLY A 281 5.29 -16.94 5.05
CA GLY A 281 5.71 -15.77 4.28
C GLY A 281 5.64 -15.94 2.76
N ASN A 282 5.32 -17.14 2.25
CA ASN A 282 5.22 -17.34 0.80
C ASN A 282 3.92 -16.78 0.24
N THR A 283 3.99 -16.17 -0.94
CA THR A 283 2.81 -15.72 -1.68
C THR A 283 1.89 -16.89 -2.03
N ALA A 284 0.59 -16.70 -1.78
CA ALA A 284 -0.47 -17.62 -2.17
C ALA A 284 -0.75 -17.56 -3.68
N ARG A 285 0.15 -18.14 -4.49
CA ARG A 285 0.13 -18.07 -5.98
C ARG A 285 -1.19 -18.47 -6.64
N HIS A 286 -2.03 -19.27 -5.99
CA HIS A 286 -3.34 -19.68 -6.52
C HIS A 286 -4.37 -18.53 -6.60
N TYR A 287 -4.08 -17.36 -6.02
CA TYR A 287 -4.89 -16.14 -6.18
C TYR A 287 -4.53 -15.30 -7.40
N TYR A 288 -3.44 -15.64 -8.09
CA TYR A 288 -2.90 -14.85 -9.19
C TYR A 288 -3.11 -15.54 -10.54
N HIS A 289 -3.00 -14.76 -11.60
CA HIS A 289 -2.72 -15.26 -12.93
C HIS A 289 -1.26 -15.74 -13.04
N GLN A 290 -0.89 -16.32 -14.18
CA GLN A 290 0.47 -16.83 -14.40
C GLN A 290 1.55 -15.75 -14.34
N ASP A 291 1.17 -14.48 -14.54
CA ASP A 291 2.07 -13.33 -14.42
C ASP A 291 2.50 -13.05 -12.98
N GLY A 292 1.82 -13.58 -11.96
CA GLY A 292 2.13 -13.32 -10.56
C GLY A 292 1.87 -11.87 -10.11
N ILE A 293 1.12 -11.10 -10.91
CA ILE A 293 0.80 -9.69 -10.68
C ILE A 293 -0.70 -9.55 -10.53
N HIS A 294 -1.44 -10.00 -11.53
CA HIS A 294 -2.87 -9.78 -11.61
C HIS A 294 -3.63 -10.85 -10.84
N LEU A 295 -4.67 -10.44 -10.13
CA LEU A 295 -5.53 -11.36 -9.41
C LEU A 295 -6.45 -12.10 -10.38
N ASN A 296 -6.57 -13.41 -10.18
CA ASN A 296 -7.64 -14.19 -10.80
C ASN A 296 -8.96 -14.00 -10.03
N ALA A 297 -10.05 -14.61 -10.50
CA ALA A 297 -11.37 -14.48 -9.85
C ALA A 297 -11.36 -14.82 -8.34
N LYS A 298 -10.56 -15.81 -7.91
CA LYS A 298 -10.44 -16.15 -6.48
C LYS A 298 -9.70 -15.05 -5.72
N GLY A 299 -8.61 -14.54 -6.29
CA GLY A 299 -7.85 -13.44 -5.70
C GLY A 299 -8.68 -12.17 -5.57
N THR A 300 -9.43 -11.80 -6.62
CA THR A 300 -10.31 -10.65 -6.55
C THR A 300 -11.42 -10.84 -5.51
N SER A 301 -12.01 -12.03 -5.41
CA SER A 301 -12.99 -12.33 -4.36
C SER A 301 -12.39 -12.21 -2.95
N ALA A 302 -11.14 -12.65 -2.76
CA ALA A 302 -10.42 -12.51 -1.50
C ALA A 302 -10.19 -11.02 -1.16
N LEU A 303 -9.73 -10.22 -2.14
CA LEU A 303 -9.54 -8.78 -1.98
C LEU A 303 -10.84 -8.08 -1.56
N VAL A 304 -11.94 -8.34 -2.28
CA VAL A 304 -13.26 -7.77 -1.96
C VAL A 304 -13.71 -8.19 -0.57
N THR A 305 -13.45 -9.43 -0.15
CA THR A 305 -13.78 -9.91 1.19
C THR A 305 -13.02 -9.13 2.27
N VAL A 306 -11.73 -8.87 2.07
CA VAL A 306 -10.92 -8.09 3.02
C VAL A 306 -11.44 -6.67 3.13
N ILE A 307 -11.71 -6.01 2.00
CA ILE A 307 -12.27 -4.65 1.99
C ILE A 307 -13.63 -4.65 2.69
N ASN A 308 -14.51 -5.61 2.37
CA ASN A 308 -15.85 -5.71 2.92
C ASN A 308 -15.90 -5.89 4.45
N ARG A 309 -14.87 -6.50 5.05
CA ARG A 309 -14.77 -6.63 6.52
C ARG A 309 -14.58 -5.30 7.23
N GLN A 310 -13.91 -4.34 6.58
CA GLN A 310 -13.64 -3.02 7.15
C GLN A 310 -14.65 -1.98 6.70
N LEU A 311 -15.17 -2.13 5.48
CA LEU A 311 -16.12 -1.22 4.87
C LEU A 311 -17.19 -2.05 4.13
N PRO A 312 -18.44 -2.14 4.64
CA PRO A 312 -19.47 -2.99 4.03
C PRO A 312 -19.86 -2.54 2.62
N ILE A 313 -19.25 -3.14 1.60
CA ILE A 313 -19.39 -2.78 0.17
C ILE A 313 -20.24 -3.78 -0.64
N THR A 314 -20.43 -4.99 -0.14
CA THR A 314 -21.21 -6.04 -0.82
C THR A 314 -22.68 -5.98 -0.43
N ARG A 315 -23.56 -6.41 -1.33
CA ARG A 315 -24.96 -6.64 -0.96
C ARG A 315 -24.98 -7.83 -0.02
N HIS A 316 -25.33 -7.60 1.25
CA HIS A 316 -25.80 -8.72 2.07
C HIS A 316 -27.03 -9.24 1.33
N GLY A 317 -26.94 -10.46 0.78
CA GLY A 317 -28.13 -11.10 0.25
C GLY A 317 -29.16 -11.02 1.36
N SER A 318 -30.29 -10.37 1.08
CA SER A 318 -31.40 -10.18 2.02
C SER A 318 -32.01 -11.55 2.35
N GLY A 319 -31.25 -12.41 3.00
CA GLY A 319 -31.79 -13.51 3.75
C GLY A 319 -32.52 -12.86 4.91
N ASN A 320 -33.85 -12.95 4.89
CA ASN A 320 -34.73 -12.74 6.03
C ASN A 320 -34.41 -13.75 7.16
N GLY A 321 -33.17 -13.74 7.64
CA GLY A 321 -32.72 -14.46 8.82
C GLY A 321 -32.20 -13.40 9.79
N SER A 322 -33.08 -12.96 10.68
CA SER A 322 -32.73 -12.25 11.91
C SER A 322 -31.44 -12.84 12.51
N VAL A 323 -30.36 -12.06 12.49
CA VAL A 323 -29.21 -12.28 13.37
C VAL A 323 -29.13 -11.05 14.26
N ASN A 324 -30.03 -11.03 15.24
CA ASN A 324 -29.76 -10.36 16.50
C ASN A 324 -29.13 -11.40 17.44
N GLU A 325 -28.13 -10.92 18.17
CA GLU A 325 -27.48 -11.53 19.33
C GLU A 325 -26.30 -12.48 19.10
N HIS A 326 -25.20 -12.08 19.75
CA HIS A 326 -24.04 -12.89 20.11
C HIS A 326 -24.44 -14.32 20.50
N PRO A 327 -23.94 -15.37 19.84
CA PRO A 327 -24.04 -16.70 20.38
C PRO A 327 -22.99 -16.83 21.48
N GLN A 328 -23.47 -16.87 22.73
CA GLN A 328 -22.77 -17.62 23.76
C GLN A 328 -22.59 -19.07 23.28
N ILE A 329 -21.48 -19.65 23.72
CA ILE A 329 -21.03 -21.01 23.44
C ILE A 329 -22.11 -21.99 23.92
N GLY A 330 -22.98 -22.41 23.01
CA GLY A 330 -24.00 -23.44 23.20
C GLY A 330 -23.78 -24.58 22.22
N SER A 331 -23.51 -25.77 22.75
CA SER A 331 -23.23 -27.02 22.06
C SER A 331 -24.36 -27.45 21.11
N PHE A 332 -24.18 -27.26 19.79
CA PHE A 332 -25.01 -27.90 18.78
C PHE A 332 -24.31 -29.11 18.15
N THR A 333 -24.69 -30.29 18.64
CA THR A 333 -24.39 -31.60 18.06
C THR A 333 -25.25 -31.85 16.81
N LYS A 334 -24.78 -31.41 15.64
CA LYS A 334 -25.16 -32.03 14.37
C LYS A 334 -23.91 -32.46 13.62
N ARG A 335 -23.26 -33.53 14.13
CA ARG A 335 -22.30 -34.31 13.35
C ARG A 335 -23.06 -34.94 12.18
N SER A 336 -22.84 -34.40 10.99
CA SER A 336 -23.18 -35.09 9.76
C SER A 336 -22.53 -36.48 9.79
N ARG A 337 -23.31 -37.48 9.39
CA ARG A 337 -22.94 -38.89 9.29
C ARG A 337 -21.82 -39.05 8.25
N TRP A 338 -20.60 -38.64 8.58
CA TRP A 338 -19.40 -38.94 7.81
C TRP A 338 -19.18 -40.44 7.87
N GLN A 339 -19.11 -41.05 6.70
CA GLN A 339 -18.92 -42.49 6.51
C GLN A 339 -17.67 -42.94 7.26
N GLN A 340 -17.86 -43.70 8.34
CA GLN A 340 -16.79 -44.37 9.07
C GLN A 340 -15.94 -45.17 8.06
N GLY A 341 -14.62 -44.94 8.05
CA GLY A 341 -13.66 -45.71 7.24
C GLY A 341 -12.98 -44.99 6.08
N LYS A 342 -13.36 -43.75 5.73
CA LYS A 342 -12.61 -42.99 4.71
C LYS A 342 -11.35 -42.35 5.30
N THR A 343 -10.22 -42.55 4.62
CA THR A 343 -8.94 -41.90 4.90
C THR A 343 -8.93 -40.49 4.32
N CYS A 344 -8.50 -39.51 5.11
CA CYS A 344 -8.26 -38.14 4.68
C CYS A 344 -7.32 -38.12 3.47
N THR A 345 -7.71 -37.43 2.39
CA THR A 345 -6.93 -37.37 1.15
C THR A 345 -5.66 -36.52 1.27
N VAL A 346 -5.49 -35.78 2.37
CA VAL A 346 -4.36 -34.87 2.62
C VAL A 346 -3.25 -35.56 3.40
N CYS A 347 -3.61 -36.31 4.45
CA CYS A 347 -2.64 -36.95 5.37
C CYS A 347 -2.75 -38.47 5.44
N GLY A 348 -3.76 -39.08 4.82
CA GLY A 348 -4.00 -40.53 4.85
C GLY A 348 -4.62 -41.08 6.14
N GLN A 349 -4.78 -40.27 7.19
CA GLN A 349 -5.37 -40.72 8.45
C GLN A 349 -6.90 -40.81 8.39
N ARG A 350 -7.50 -41.69 9.20
CA ARG A 350 -8.96 -41.86 9.28
C ARG A 350 -9.59 -40.86 10.26
N ASN A 351 -10.92 -40.77 10.21
CA ASN A 351 -11.76 -40.08 11.20
C ASN A 351 -11.65 -38.54 11.28
N HIS A 352 -11.19 -37.88 10.21
CA HIS A 352 -11.34 -36.44 10.04
C HIS A 352 -11.42 -36.08 8.56
N SER A 353 -12.04 -34.94 8.23
CA SER A 353 -12.15 -34.50 6.85
C SER A 353 -10.83 -33.89 6.34
N ALA A 354 -10.66 -33.78 5.02
CA ALA A 354 -9.55 -33.01 4.45
C ALA A 354 -9.53 -31.56 4.97
N GLU A 355 -10.71 -30.97 5.18
CA GLU A 355 -10.87 -29.65 5.79
C GLU A 355 -10.34 -29.60 7.22
N ASP A 356 -10.72 -30.56 8.07
CA ASP A 356 -10.20 -30.64 9.44
C ASP A 356 -8.69 -30.86 9.46
N CYS A 357 -8.16 -31.63 8.49
CA CYS A 357 -6.73 -31.85 8.34
C CYS A 357 -5.98 -30.55 8.01
N TYR A 358 -6.54 -29.72 7.12
CA TYR A 358 -5.96 -28.43 6.80
C TYR A 358 -6.07 -27.46 7.97
N ARG A 359 -7.22 -27.44 8.66
CA ARG A 359 -7.49 -26.58 9.81
C ARG A 359 -6.53 -26.87 10.97
N ASN A 360 -6.34 -28.15 11.29
CA ASN A 360 -5.43 -28.57 12.37
C ASN A 360 -3.94 -28.42 12.03
N ARG A 361 -3.57 -28.46 10.73
CA ARG A 361 -2.16 -28.36 10.31
C ARG A 361 -1.70 -26.91 10.12
N TRP A 362 -2.62 -25.98 9.87
CA TRP A 362 -2.26 -24.61 9.46
C TRP A 362 -2.94 -23.51 10.30
N GLY A 363 -3.68 -23.86 11.35
CA GLY A 363 -4.37 -22.92 12.23
C GLY A 363 -5.65 -22.32 11.60
N ASP A 364 -6.51 -21.73 12.44
CA ASP A 364 -7.86 -21.23 12.11
C ASP A 364 -7.91 -19.99 11.20
N GLY A 365 -7.18 -20.01 10.07
CA GLY A 365 -7.35 -19.09 8.95
C GLY A 365 -8.31 -19.68 7.91
N GLY A 366 -9.58 -19.29 7.97
CA GLY A 366 -10.71 -19.94 7.28
C GLY A 366 -10.73 -19.96 5.74
N TYR A 367 -11.58 -20.85 5.20
CA TYR A 367 -12.02 -20.86 3.80
C TYR A 367 -13.55 -20.68 3.69
N SER A 368 -13.96 -20.09 2.56
CA SER A 368 -15.33 -19.97 2.07
C SER A 368 -15.62 -21.04 1.01
N TYR A 369 -16.79 -21.68 1.11
CA TYR A 369 -17.28 -22.78 0.27
C TYR A 369 -18.19 -22.26 -0.84
N TYR A 370 -17.88 -22.49 -2.12
CA TYR A 370 -18.88 -22.39 -3.21
C TYR A 370 -18.60 -23.34 -4.39
N HIS A 371 -19.67 -24.04 -4.82
CA HIS A 371 -19.85 -24.88 -6.01
C HIS A 371 -19.17 -26.27 -6.11
N GLY A 372 -19.45 -27.16 -5.16
CA GLY A 372 -20.30 -28.33 -5.42
C GLY A 372 -19.98 -29.36 -6.54
N ARG A 373 -18.80 -29.42 -7.18
CA ARG A 373 -18.40 -30.58 -8.02
C ARG A 373 -16.88 -30.82 -8.02
N TYR A 374 -16.46 -32.02 -7.62
CA TYR A 374 -15.10 -32.51 -7.83
C TYR A 374 -14.98 -33.13 -9.24
N ARG A 375 -14.07 -32.62 -10.08
CA ARG A 375 -13.58 -33.35 -11.26
C ARG A 375 -12.21 -33.96 -10.95
N LYS A 376 -12.11 -35.27 -11.15
CA LYS A 376 -10.92 -36.11 -10.90
C LYS A 376 -10.03 -36.09 -12.15
N TYR A 377 -8.83 -35.52 -12.08
CA TYR A 377 -7.80 -35.74 -13.09
C TYR A 377 -7.05 -37.05 -12.77
N ARG A 378 -7.16 -38.06 -13.64
CA ARG A 378 -6.30 -39.26 -13.63
C ARG A 378 -4.99 -38.90 -14.34
N GLY A 379 -3.96 -38.55 -13.59
CA GLY A 379 -2.57 -38.55 -14.07
C GLY A 379 -1.92 -39.90 -13.77
N GLN A 380 -1.45 -40.58 -14.80
CA GLN A 380 -0.74 -41.86 -14.74
C GLN A 380 0.52 -41.75 -13.86
N ARG A 381 0.69 -42.67 -12.90
CA ARG A 381 1.97 -42.88 -12.21
C ARG A 381 2.92 -43.62 -13.14
N ARG A 382 4.05 -43.00 -13.51
CA ARG A 382 5.25 -43.76 -13.88
C ARG A 382 5.93 -44.19 -12.58
N VAL A 383 6.05 -45.50 -12.39
CA VAL A 383 6.89 -46.12 -11.37
C VAL A 383 8.31 -46.11 -11.93
N MET A 384 9.25 -45.43 -11.26
CA MET A 384 10.67 -45.61 -11.54
C MET A 384 11.21 -46.70 -10.60
N ALA A 385 11.81 -47.73 -11.20
CA ALA A 385 12.52 -48.80 -10.50
C ALA A 385 13.88 -48.30 -9.99
N PRO A 386 14.40 -48.81 -8.86
CA PRO A 386 15.71 -48.44 -8.35
C PRO A 386 16.83 -49.18 -9.09
N THR A 387 17.82 -48.42 -9.55
CA THR A 387 19.09 -48.91 -10.11
C THR A 387 19.98 -49.49 -9.02
N MET A 388 20.40 -50.75 -9.18
CA MET A 388 21.51 -51.35 -8.44
C MET A 388 22.85 -50.92 -9.03
N PHE A 389 23.82 -50.60 -8.17
CA PHE A 389 25.24 -50.47 -8.53
C PHE A 389 25.91 -51.85 -8.55
N PRO A 390 26.81 -52.15 -9.51
CA PRO A 390 27.65 -53.35 -9.45
C PRO A 390 28.90 -53.13 -8.59
N LYS A 391 29.43 -54.23 -8.06
CA LYS A 391 30.71 -54.34 -7.35
C LYS A 391 31.89 -54.25 -8.31
#